data_AF-A0A529SLX9-F1
#
_entry.id   AF-A0A529SLX9-F1
#
_cell.length_a   1.000
_cell.length_b   1.000
_cell.length_c   1.000
_cell.angle_alpha   90.00
_cell.angle_beta   90.00
_cell.angle_gamma   90.00
#
_symmetry.space_group_name_H-M   'P 1'
#
loop_
_entity.id
_entity.type
_entity.pdbx_description
1 polymer ?
#
loop_
_entity_poly.entity_id
_entity_poly.type
_entity_poly.pdbx_seq_one_letter_code
_entity_poly.pdbx_strand_id
1 'polypeptide(L)'
;VTLFVEDYIHRAGKAILSAVAFGPNGPAGAPKPVLELPYHLSYPFVFERDGEMWMVPESGANRSVDLYRATAFPGGWVKEATLLSDIVASDATLTEHGGRWWMFATVRDGGGAFSDQLHLWSAEDFRGPWAPHPKNPVMIDIASARPAGRMLSRGAQLLRPVQDCRRSYGAALG
;
A
#
# COMPACT_ATOMS: atom_id res chain seq x y z
N VAL A 1 0.09 2.70 19.67
CA VAL A 1 -0.20 2.11 18.34
C VAL A 1 1.05 1.38 17.84
N THR A 2 0.94 0.55 16.82
CA THR A 2 2.12 0.00 16.12
C THR A 2 2.35 0.81 14.85
N LEU A 3 3.57 1.32 14.69
CA LEU A 3 4.00 1.96 13.44
C LEU A 3 4.75 0.92 12.60
N PHE A 4 4.28 0.72 11.37
CA PHE A 4 4.98 -0.06 10.35
C PHE A 4 5.76 0.90 9.45
N VAL A 5 6.99 0.51 9.11
CA VAL A 5 7.92 1.35 8.34
C VAL A 5 8.59 0.56 7.23
N GLU A 6 8.87 1.25 6.13
CA GLU A 6 9.91 0.84 5.19
C GLU A 6 11.27 1.05 5.85
N ASP A 7 12.04 -0.04 5.98
CA ASP A 7 13.33 -0.05 6.66
C ASP A 7 14.43 -0.38 5.66
N TYR A 8 15.14 0.67 5.20
CA TYR A 8 16.09 0.57 4.11
C TYR A 8 17.46 0.06 4.57
N ILE A 9 17.84 -1.13 4.10
CA ILE A 9 19.13 -1.75 4.42
C ILE A 9 20.16 -1.30 3.38
N HIS A 10 20.88 -0.21 3.67
CA HIS A 10 21.86 0.41 2.75
C HIS A 10 22.87 -0.57 2.14
N ARG A 11 23.43 -1.48 2.94
CA ARG A 11 24.39 -2.50 2.46
C ARG A 11 23.81 -3.47 1.42
N ALA A 12 22.48 -3.66 1.42
CA ALA A 12 21.77 -4.57 0.54
C ALA A 12 21.07 -3.84 -0.61
N GLY A 13 20.99 -2.50 -0.58
CA GLY A 13 20.27 -1.71 -1.57
C GLY A 13 18.77 -2.00 -1.63
N LYS A 14 18.17 -2.48 -0.54
CA LYS A 14 16.80 -3.03 -0.47
C LYS A 14 16.15 -2.64 0.85
N ALA A 15 14.87 -2.28 0.83
CA ALA A 15 14.08 -2.16 2.05
C ALA A 15 13.29 -3.44 2.40
N ILE A 16 13.10 -3.62 3.70
CA ILE A 16 12.20 -4.61 4.30
C ILE A 16 11.12 -3.87 5.09
N LEU A 17 10.16 -4.61 5.65
CA LEU A 17 9.15 -4.02 6.53
C LEU A 17 9.50 -4.31 7.99
N SER A 18 9.56 -3.24 8.77
CA SER A 18 9.79 -3.29 10.20
C SER A 18 8.61 -2.68 10.97
N ALA A 19 8.48 -3.04 12.25
CA ALA A 19 7.47 -2.48 13.13
C ALA A 19 8.07 -1.97 14.44
N VAL A 20 7.49 -0.92 15.00
CA VAL A 20 7.85 -0.36 16.31
C VAL A 20 6.59 0.05 17.07
N ALA A 21 6.60 -0.16 18.38
CA ALA A 21 5.57 0.41 19.24
C ALA A 21 5.71 1.95 19.22
N PHE A 22 4.61 2.67 19.07
CA PHE A 22 4.59 4.12 18.97
C PHE A 22 3.57 4.69 19.94
N GLY A 23 4.04 5.60 20.80
CA GLY A 23 3.25 6.26 21.84
C GLY A 23 3.29 7.78 21.72
N PRO A 24 2.72 8.51 22.71
CA PRO A 24 2.71 9.98 22.72
C PRO A 24 4.09 10.63 22.65
N ASN A 25 5.13 9.92 23.11
CA ASN A 25 6.53 10.38 23.12
C ASN A 25 7.33 9.86 21.91
N GLY A 26 6.67 9.29 20.89
CA GLY A 26 7.32 8.73 19.71
C GLY A 26 7.55 7.21 19.78
N PRO A 27 8.52 6.68 19.00
CA PRO A 27 8.80 5.25 18.94
C PRO A 27 9.44 4.74 20.24
N ALA A 28 8.92 3.64 20.76
CA ALA A 28 9.47 2.94 21.92
C ALA A 28 10.52 1.91 21.48
N GLY A 29 11.72 2.40 21.18
CA GLY A 29 12.86 1.58 20.74
C GLY A 29 13.08 1.63 19.22
N ALA A 30 13.92 0.72 18.72
CA ALA A 30 14.22 0.60 17.30
C ALA A 30 13.15 -0.25 16.57
N PRO A 31 12.82 0.07 15.31
CA PRO A 31 12.05 -0.83 14.45
C PRO A 31 12.66 -2.22 14.38
N LYS A 32 11.80 -3.24 14.41
CA LYS A 32 12.19 -4.65 14.30
C LYS A 32 11.63 -5.23 13.01
N PRO A 33 12.42 -6.00 12.24
CA PRO A 33 11.94 -6.70 11.04
C PRO A 33 10.69 -7.53 11.32
N VAL A 34 9.67 -7.41 10.47
CA VAL A 34 8.43 -8.20 10.54
C VAL A 34 8.11 -8.93 9.24
N LEU A 35 8.59 -8.42 8.09
CA LEU A 35 8.50 -9.10 6.80
C LEU A 35 9.73 -8.77 5.96
N GLU A 36 10.46 -9.82 5.59
CA GLU A 36 11.60 -9.73 4.67
C GLU A 36 11.41 -10.74 3.53
N LEU A 37 11.60 -10.26 2.30
CA LEU A 37 11.50 -11.03 1.06
C LEU A 37 12.75 -10.77 0.20
N PRO A 38 13.02 -11.58 -0.85
CA PRO A 38 14.22 -11.41 -1.69
C PRO A 38 14.18 -10.14 -2.57
N TYR A 39 13.16 -9.30 -2.45
CA TYR A 39 12.95 -8.07 -3.20
C TYR A 39 12.55 -6.91 -2.27
N HIS A 40 12.61 -5.68 -2.80
CA HIS A 40 12.28 -4.45 -2.08
C HIS A 40 10.80 -4.42 -1.66
N LEU A 41 10.55 -4.06 -0.40
CA LEU A 41 9.22 -3.84 0.14
C LEU A 41 9.09 -2.43 0.69
N SER A 42 7.98 -1.77 0.40
CA SER A 42 7.63 -0.43 0.93
C SER A 42 6.13 -0.36 1.23
N TYR A 43 5.66 0.82 1.67
CA TYR A 43 4.24 1.14 1.87
C TYR A 43 3.42 -0.01 2.54
N PRO A 44 3.69 -0.34 3.81
CA PRO A 44 2.95 -1.40 4.50
C PRO A 44 1.50 -0.96 4.79
N PHE A 45 0.56 -1.22 3.88
CA PHE A 45 -0.86 -0.92 4.11
C PHE A 45 -1.47 -1.98 5.02
N VAL A 46 -1.58 -1.68 6.32
CA VAL A 46 -2.11 -2.59 7.35
C VAL A 46 -3.55 -2.24 7.71
N PHE A 47 -4.42 -3.25 7.81
CA PHE A 47 -5.81 -3.09 8.22
C PHE A 47 -6.36 -4.29 8.98
N GLU A 48 -7.42 -4.08 9.76
CA GLU A 48 -8.15 -5.13 10.47
C GLU A 48 -9.42 -5.48 9.71
N ARG A 49 -9.72 -6.78 9.60
CA ARG A 49 -10.98 -7.29 9.07
C ARG A 49 -11.25 -8.67 9.66
N ASP A 50 -12.47 -8.89 10.12
CA ASP A 50 -12.95 -10.15 10.70
C ASP A 50 -12.11 -10.66 11.89
N GLY A 51 -11.60 -9.73 12.72
CA GLY A 51 -10.76 -10.03 13.88
C GLY A 51 -9.31 -10.38 13.54
N GLU A 52 -8.93 -10.35 12.27
CA GLU A 52 -7.59 -10.65 11.79
C GLU A 52 -6.89 -9.37 11.29
N MET A 53 -5.55 -9.37 11.37
CA MET A 53 -4.71 -8.29 10.86
C MET A 53 -4.14 -8.65 9.49
N TRP A 54 -4.32 -7.75 8.54
CA TRP A 54 -3.94 -7.92 7.13
C TRP A 54 -2.95 -6.85 6.71
N MET A 55 -2.08 -7.18 5.74
CA MET A 55 -1.13 -6.26 5.15
C MET A 55 -1.08 -6.43 3.63
N VAL A 56 -1.08 -5.31 2.92
CA VAL A 56 -0.78 -5.23 1.49
C VAL A 56 0.43 -4.30 1.33
N PRO A 57 1.65 -4.84 1.18
CA PRO A 57 2.83 -4.02 0.94
C PRO A 57 2.95 -3.64 -0.54
N GLU A 58 3.70 -2.57 -0.83
CA GLU A 58 4.21 -2.35 -2.18
C GLU A 58 5.36 -3.33 -2.45
N SER A 59 5.20 -4.11 -3.52
CA SER A 59 6.18 -5.10 -4.00
C SER A 59 6.41 -4.97 -5.50
N GLY A 60 6.57 -3.72 -6.00
CA GLY A 60 6.69 -3.43 -7.43
C GLY A 60 7.81 -4.20 -8.15
N ALA A 61 8.92 -4.47 -7.45
CA ALA A 61 10.02 -5.30 -7.97
C ALA A 61 9.62 -6.76 -8.23
N ASN A 62 8.66 -7.29 -7.47
CA ASN A 62 8.10 -8.64 -7.65
C ASN A 62 6.95 -8.68 -8.66
N ARG A 63 6.51 -7.52 -9.17
CA ARG A 63 5.41 -7.40 -10.14
C ARG A 63 4.07 -8.00 -9.66
N SER A 64 3.81 -7.93 -8.35
CA SER A 64 2.57 -8.40 -7.73
C SER A 64 2.06 -7.39 -6.70
N VAL A 65 0.76 -7.47 -6.43
CA VAL A 65 0.15 -6.94 -5.21
C VAL A 65 -0.29 -8.14 -4.39
N ASP A 66 0.31 -8.33 -3.22
CA ASP A 66 0.13 -9.52 -2.39
C ASP A 66 -0.56 -9.18 -1.06
N LEU A 67 -1.41 -10.09 -0.59
CA LEU A 67 -2.11 -10.00 0.68
C LEU A 67 -1.47 -10.94 1.70
N TYR A 68 -1.16 -10.40 2.86
CA TYR A 68 -0.61 -11.13 3.99
C TYR A 68 -1.56 -11.06 5.19
N ARG A 69 -1.58 -12.11 6.01
CA ARG A 69 -2.26 -12.15 7.31
C ARG A 69 -1.25 -12.37 8.42
N ALA A 70 -1.41 -11.68 9.54
CA ALA A 70 -0.55 -11.86 10.70
C ALA A 70 -0.98 -13.08 11.50
N THR A 71 -0.02 -13.94 11.85
CA THR A 71 -0.22 -15.07 12.78
C THR A 71 0.19 -14.72 14.21
N ALA A 72 1.00 -13.66 14.38
CA ALA A 72 1.49 -13.19 15.67
C ALA A 72 1.75 -11.67 15.61
N PHE A 73 0.67 -10.90 15.43
CA PHE A 73 0.72 -9.45 15.24
C PHE A 73 1.59 -8.77 16.33
N PRO A 74 2.53 -7.87 15.97
CA PRO A 74 2.70 -7.20 14.67
C PRO A 74 3.56 -7.94 13.63
N GLY A 75 3.97 -9.18 13.90
CA GLY A 75 4.76 -10.02 12.99
C GLY A 75 4.02 -11.27 12.52
N GLY A 76 4.78 -12.27 12.09
CA GLY A 76 4.24 -13.56 11.65
C GLY A 76 3.40 -13.46 10.39
N TRP A 77 3.78 -12.59 9.46
CA TRP A 77 3.04 -12.36 8.21
C TRP A 77 3.17 -13.58 7.27
N VAL A 78 2.04 -14.17 6.92
CA VAL A 78 1.94 -15.28 5.97
C VAL A 78 1.20 -14.78 4.73
N LYS A 79 1.72 -15.08 3.54
CA LYS A 79 1.07 -14.72 2.27
C LYS A 79 -0.20 -15.57 2.11
N GLU A 80 -1.34 -14.91 1.95
CA GLU A 80 -2.65 -15.54 1.81
C GLU A 80 -3.12 -15.53 0.34
N ALA A 81 -2.85 -14.46 -0.41
CA ALA A 81 -3.24 -14.37 -1.81
C ALA A 81 -2.32 -13.44 -2.62
N THR A 82 -2.27 -13.66 -3.93
CA THR A 82 -1.82 -12.67 -4.91
C THR A 82 -3.07 -11.96 -5.44
N LEU A 83 -3.25 -10.68 -5.11
CA LEU A 83 -4.43 -9.89 -5.49
C LEU A 83 -4.37 -9.44 -6.95
N LEU A 84 -3.16 -9.07 -7.42
CA LEU A 84 -2.86 -8.71 -8.81
C LEU A 84 -1.49 -9.28 -9.19
N SER A 85 -1.34 -9.77 -10.43
CA SER A 85 -0.10 -10.31 -10.98
C SER A 85 0.35 -9.56 -12.23
N ASP A 86 1.63 -9.73 -12.59
CA ASP A 86 2.26 -9.16 -13.78
C ASP A 86 2.14 -7.63 -13.90
N ILE A 87 2.14 -6.93 -12.76
CA ILE A 87 1.93 -5.48 -12.69
C ILE A 87 2.93 -4.80 -11.76
N VAL A 88 3.43 -3.63 -12.17
CA VAL A 88 4.21 -2.75 -11.28
C VAL A 88 3.26 -1.73 -10.70
N ALA A 89 2.78 -2.00 -9.49
CA ALA A 89 1.88 -1.14 -8.75
C ALA A 89 2.56 -0.61 -7.49
N SER A 90 2.42 0.70 -7.24
CA SER A 90 2.92 1.39 -6.06
C SER A 90 1.78 1.89 -5.18
N ASP A 91 2.02 1.87 -3.88
CA ASP A 91 1.12 2.33 -2.82
C ASP A 91 -0.32 1.76 -2.85
N ALA A 92 -0.47 0.46 -3.14
CA ALA A 92 -1.77 -0.20 -3.16
C ALA A 92 -2.55 0.03 -1.85
N THR A 93 -3.69 0.70 -1.96
CA THR A 93 -4.52 1.16 -0.84
C THR A 93 -5.93 0.64 -1.01
N LEU A 94 -6.42 -0.11 -0.01
CA LEU A 94 -7.77 -0.68 -0.03
C LEU A 94 -8.74 0.17 0.78
N THR A 95 -9.99 0.22 0.33
CA THR A 95 -11.09 0.86 1.06
C THR A 95 -12.42 0.20 0.70
N GLU A 96 -13.34 0.13 1.65
CA GLU A 96 -14.71 -0.30 1.42
C GLU A 96 -15.58 0.95 1.20
N HIS A 97 -16.25 1.04 0.06
CA HIS A 97 -17.12 2.16 -0.27
C HIS A 97 -18.27 1.72 -1.17
N GLY A 98 -19.50 2.08 -0.80
CA GLY A 98 -20.71 1.73 -1.56
C GLY A 98 -20.97 0.22 -1.61
N GLY A 99 -20.64 -0.52 -0.55
CA GLY A 99 -20.84 -1.98 -0.46
C GLY A 99 -19.88 -2.80 -1.34
N ARG A 100 -18.77 -2.20 -1.79
CA ARG A 100 -17.72 -2.87 -2.56
C ARG A 100 -16.36 -2.49 -2.02
N TRP A 101 -15.39 -3.37 -2.24
CA TRP A 101 -13.99 -3.08 -2.03
C TRP A 101 -13.39 -2.40 -3.25
N TRP A 102 -12.55 -1.41 -3.00
CA TRP A 102 -11.79 -0.68 -4.00
C TRP A 102 -10.31 -0.72 -3.66
N MET A 103 -9.47 -0.97 -4.66
CA MET A 103 -8.02 -0.87 -4.58
C MET A 103 -7.58 0.28 -5.47
N PHE A 104 -6.76 1.17 -4.92
CA PHE A 104 -6.15 2.30 -5.60
C PHE A 104 -4.64 2.11 -5.58
N ALA A 105 -3.99 2.24 -6.74
CA ALA A 105 -2.55 2.19 -6.84
C ALA A 105 -2.08 3.03 -8.03
N THR A 106 -0.85 3.54 -7.97
CA THR A 106 -0.19 4.04 -9.18
C THR A 106 0.44 2.89 -9.94
N VAL A 107 0.24 2.84 -11.26
CA VAL A 107 0.76 1.75 -12.09
C VAL A 107 1.77 2.28 -13.09
N ARG A 108 2.87 1.56 -13.25
CA ARG A 108 3.82 1.80 -14.33
C ARG A 108 3.66 0.76 -15.42
N ASP A 109 3.06 1.14 -16.55
CA ASP A 109 2.85 0.29 -17.71
C ASP A 109 3.69 0.76 -18.91
N GLY A 110 4.85 0.12 -19.12
CA GLY A 110 5.68 0.29 -20.33
C GLY A 110 6.35 1.66 -20.55
N GLY A 111 5.92 2.72 -19.87
CA GLY A 111 6.41 4.10 -19.96
C GLY A 111 5.82 5.00 -18.87
N GLY A 112 6.17 6.30 -18.85
CA GLY A 112 5.67 7.26 -17.84
C GLY A 112 6.41 7.22 -16.49
N ALA A 113 5.95 8.06 -15.54
CA ALA A 113 6.53 8.13 -14.20
C ALA A 113 5.98 7.01 -13.29
N PHE A 114 6.65 6.73 -12.18
CA PHE A 114 6.17 5.76 -11.18
C PHE A 114 4.97 6.26 -10.36
N SER A 115 4.48 7.47 -10.63
CA SER A 115 3.60 8.19 -9.69
C SER A 115 2.52 9.04 -10.36
N ASP A 116 2.33 8.92 -11.67
CA ASP A 116 1.40 9.75 -12.44
C ASP A 116 0.10 9.03 -12.81
N GLN A 117 0.10 7.71 -13.02
CA GLN A 117 -1.08 6.98 -13.49
C GLN A 117 -1.82 6.27 -12.35
N LEU A 118 -2.98 6.79 -11.96
CA LEU A 118 -3.85 6.15 -10.97
C LEU A 118 -4.75 5.10 -11.63
N HIS A 119 -4.68 3.88 -11.12
CA HIS A 119 -5.52 2.76 -11.52
C HIS A 119 -6.39 2.31 -10.35
N LEU A 120 -7.60 1.85 -10.67
CA LEU A 120 -8.57 1.33 -9.72
C LEU A 120 -8.97 -0.10 -10.09
N TRP A 121 -9.24 -0.90 -9.06
CA TRP A 121 -9.91 -2.19 -9.17
C TRP A 121 -11.05 -2.24 -8.15
N SER A 122 -12.06 -3.07 -8.43
CA SER A 122 -13.13 -3.34 -7.47
C SER A 122 -13.34 -4.84 -7.28
N ALA A 123 -13.77 -5.22 -6.08
CA ALA A 123 -14.09 -6.58 -5.70
C ALA A 123 -15.28 -6.60 -4.73
N GLU A 124 -15.93 -7.75 -4.61
CA GLU A 124 -16.95 -7.98 -3.57
C GLU A 124 -16.31 -8.25 -2.21
N ASP A 125 -15.10 -8.81 -2.20
CA ASP A 125 -14.31 -9.13 -1.01
C ASP A 125 -12.88 -8.58 -1.18
N PHE A 126 -12.23 -8.15 -0.09
CA PHE A 126 -10.86 -7.61 -0.12
C PHE A 126 -9.81 -8.62 -0.62
N ARG A 127 -10.12 -9.92 -0.53
CA ARG A 127 -9.29 -11.01 -1.06
C ARG A 127 -9.44 -11.18 -2.59
N GLY A 128 -10.36 -10.45 -3.21
CA GLY A 128 -10.66 -10.53 -4.63
C GLY A 128 -11.78 -11.52 -4.98
N PRO A 129 -11.92 -11.88 -6.26
CA PRO A 129 -11.10 -11.42 -7.38
C PRO A 129 -11.27 -9.92 -7.66
N TRP A 130 -10.19 -9.27 -8.06
CA TRP A 130 -10.16 -7.84 -8.35
C TRP A 130 -10.39 -7.57 -9.84
N ALA A 131 -11.50 -6.90 -10.17
CA ALA A 131 -11.82 -6.50 -11.53
C ALA A 131 -11.28 -5.09 -11.82
N PRO A 132 -10.52 -4.87 -12.92
CA PRO A 132 -10.01 -3.55 -13.27
C PRO A 132 -11.14 -2.61 -13.64
N HIS A 133 -11.01 -1.33 -13.26
CA HIS A 133 -11.93 -0.30 -13.70
C HIS A 133 -11.79 -0.09 -15.22
N PRO A 134 -12.89 -0.03 -16.00
CA PRO A 134 -12.84 0.01 -17.46
C PRO A 134 -12.21 1.28 -18.03
N LYS A 135 -12.03 2.31 -17.21
CA LYS A 135 -11.38 3.58 -17.57
C LYS A 135 -9.97 3.72 -17.00
N ASN A 136 -9.29 2.64 -16.64
CA ASN A 136 -7.90 2.73 -16.20
C ASN A 136 -6.97 3.18 -17.35
N PRO A 137 -5.98 4.07 -17.09
CA PRO A 137 -5.82 4.88 -15.88
C PRO A 137 -6.97 5.90 -15.72
N VAL A 138 -7.57 5.97 -14.54
CA VAL A 138 -8.69 6.89 -14.28
C VAL A 138 -8.23 8.35 -14.14
N MET A 139 -6.94 8.54 -13.90
CA MET A 139 -6.28 9.84 -13.76
C MET A 139 -4.82 9.69 -14.12
N ILE A 140 -4.29 10.68 -14.84
CA ILE A 140 -2.86 10.85 -15.11
C ILE A 140 -2.45 12.23 -14.57
N ASP A 141 -1.89 12.27 -13.36
CA ASP A 141 -1.45 13.51 -12.71
C ASP A 141 -0.40 13.23 -11.63
N ILE A 142 0.83 13.71 -11.84
CA ILE A 142 1.94 13.54 -10.91
C ILE A 142 1.72 14.26 -9.55
N ALA A 143 0.78 15.21 -9.47
CA ALA A 143 0.47 15.93 -8.24
C ALA A 143 -0.53 15.21 -7.32
N SER A 144 -1.31 14.28 -7.86
CA SER A 144 -2.45 13.70 -7.12
C SER A 144 -2.72 12.22 -7.40
N ALA A 145 -2.05 11.57 -8.34
CA ALA A 145 -2.33 10.16 -8.63
C ALA A 145 -1.86 9.22 -7.51
N ARG A 146 -0.68 9.44 -6.94
CA ARG A 146 -0.07 8.52 -5.96
C ARG A 146 -0.77 8.55 -4.59
N PRO A 147 -1.28 7.41 -4.08
CA PRO A 147 -1.85 7.35 -2.73
C PRO A 147 -0.85 7.74 -1.63
N ALA A 148 -1.34 8.34 -0.54
CA ALA A 148 -0.52 8.71 0.63
C ALA A 148 -1.01 8.11 1.95
N GLY A 149 -1.70 6.98 1.90
CA GLY A 149 -2.18 6.26 3.08
C GLY A 149 -3.67 5.95 3.03
N ARG A 150 -4.18 5.55 4.19
CA ARG A 150 -5.58 5.15 4.41
C ARG A 150 -6.55 6.29 4.04
N MET A 151 -7.58 5.95 3.28
CA MET A 151 -8.67 6.88 2.96
C MET A 151 -9.53 7.18 4.18
N LEU A 152 -10.07 8.40 4.22
CA LEU A 152 -10.83 8.91 5.34
C LEU A 152 -12.26 9.23 4.92
N SER A 153 -13.23 8.76 5.68
CA SER A 153 -14.63 9.14 5.48
C SER A 153 -14.94 10.41 6.28
N ARG A 154 -15.45 11.44 5.61
CA ARG A 154 -15.95 12.66 6.22
C ARG A 154 -17.40 12.89 5.80
N GLY A 155 -18.33 12.46 6.65
CA GLY A 155 -19.75 12.39 6.29
C GLY A 155 -19.95 11.40 5.15
N ALA A 156 -20.60 11.83 4.07
CA ALA A 156 -20.81 11.02 2.87
C ALA A 156 -19.61 11.02 1.90
N GLN A 157 -18.57 11.81 2.16
CA GLN A 157 -17.43 11.95 1.26
C GLN A 157 -16.29 11.01 1.67
N LEU A 158 -15.69 10.37 0.68
CA LEU A 158 -14.44 9.63 0.83
C LEU A 158 -13.28 10.53 0.38
N LEU A 159 -12.37 10.81 1.30
CA LEU A 159 -11.17 11.61 1.07
C LEU A 159 -9.99 10.66 0.87
N ARG A 160 -9.29 10.83 -0.26
CA ARG A 160 -8.07 10.09 -0.58
C ARG A 160 -6.87 11.01 -0.38
N PRO A 161 -6.04 10.78 0.65
CA PRO A 161 -4.76 11.47 0.78
C PRO A 161 -3.84 11.12 -0.39
N VAL A 162 -3.11 12.11 -0.90
CA VAL A 162 -2.25 11.95 -2.08
C VAL A 162 -0.85 12.49 -1.84
N GLN A 163 0.12 11.95 -2.57
CA GLN A 163 1.49 12.47 -2.60
C GLN A 163 1.64 13.42 -3.80
N ASP A 164 2.03 14.66 -3.54
CA ASP A 164 2.45 15.58 -4.60
C ASP A 164 3.88 15.25 -5.01
N CYS A 165 4.02 14.69 -6.22
CA CYS A 165 5.30 14.25 -6.77
C CYS A 165 5.86 15.21 -7.83
N ARG A 166 5.35 16.44 -7.96
CA ARG A 166 5.80 17.40 -9.01
C ARG A 166 7.25 17.81 -8.91
N ARG A 167 7.79 17.96 -7.69
CA ARG A 167 9.18 18.39 -7.45
C ARG A 167 10.13 17.21 -7.26
N SER A 168 9.69 16.25 -6.46
CA SER A 168 10.40 15.01 -6.15
C SER A 168 9.38 14.01 -5.63
N TYR A 169 9.77 12.74 -5.54
CA TYR A 169 8.97 11.72 -4.87
C TYR A 169 8.55 12.18 -3.46
N GLY A 170 7.25 12.12 -3.16
CA GLY A 170 6.69 12.43 -1.84
C GLY A 170 6.95 13.85 -1.33
N ALA A 171 7.11 14.84 -2.22
CA ALA A 171 7.52 16.20 -1.83
C ALA A 171 6.52 16.92 -0.92
N ALA A 172 5.23 16.61 -1.03
CA ALA A 172 4.17 17.11 -0.15
C ALA A 172 2.98 16.15 -0.10
N LEU A 173 2.02 16.46 0.78
CA LEU A 173 0.73 15.78 0.89
C LEU A 173 -0.40 16.69 0.40
N GLY A 174 -1.43 16.09 -0.20
CA GLY A 174 -2.69 16.73 -0.61
C GLY A 174 -3.93 16.01 -0.11
#